data_AF-A0A674GDQ5-F1
#
_entry.id   AF-A0A674GDQ5-F1
#
_cell.length_a   1.000
_cell.length_b   1.000
_cell.length_c   1.000
_cell.angle_alpha   90.00
_cell.angle_beta   90.00
_cell.angle_gamma   90.00
#
_symmetry.space_group_name_H-M   'P 1'
#
loop_
_entity.id
_entity.type
_entity.pdbx_description
1 polymer ?
#
loop_
_entity_poly.entity_id
_entity_poly.type
_entity_poly.pdbx_seq_one_letter_code
_entity_poly.pdbx_strand_id
1 'polypeptide(L)'
;MAAGVELGFAAAAEGPGGVWRLRSTYFPSKVGGRPAWLGEAGLPGPAALRCGRCQQPCAFLLQLYAPLPGRPDAFHRSLFVFACRSPQKTGLRIF
;
A
#
# COMPACT_ATOMS: atom_id res chain seq x y z
N MET A 1 15.21 21.48 9.29
CA MET A 1 15.69 20.18 9.79
C MET A 1 15.52 19.18 8.67
N ALA A 2 16.59 18.50 8.24
CA ALA A 2 16.43 17.41 7.28
C ALA A 2 15.55 16.34 7.94
N ALA A 3 14.47 15.94 7.29
CA ALA A 3 13.61 14.88 7.79
C ALA A 3 14.46 13.61 7.90
N GLY A 4 14.58 13.05 9.11
CA GLY A 4 15.23 11.75 9.30
C GLY A 4 14.52 10.68 8.46
N VAL A 5 15.28 9.70 7.97
CA VAL A 5 14.72 8.53 7.27
C VAL A 5 14.39 7.47 8.31
N GLU A 6 13.14 7.02 8.35
CA GLU A 6 12.74 5.84 9.14
C GLU A 6 12.96 4.58 8.31
N LEU A 7 13.61 3.58 8.91
CA LEU A 7 13.87 2.29 8.28
C LEU A 7 12.97 1.22 8.89
N GLY A 8 12.57 0.24 8.08
CA GLY A 8 11.83 -0.93 8.52
C GLY A 8 12.35 -2.20 7.86
N PHE A 9 11.84 -3.35 8.29
CA PHE A 9 12.17 -4.65 7.71
C PHE A 9 10.89 -5.39 7.32
N ALA A 10 11.00 -6.27 6.32
CA ALA A 10 9.96 -7.22 5.99
C ALA A 10 10.26 -8.56 6.67
N ALA A 11 9.25 -9.14 7.31
CA ALA A 11 9.31 -10.50 7.86
C ALA A 11 8.23 -11.36 7.22
N ALA A 12 8.41 -12.68 7.27
CA ALA A 12 7.36 -13.61 6.90
C ALA A 12 6.11 -13.33 7.75
N ALA A 13 4.94 -13.43 7.13
CA ALA A 13 3.69 -13.30 7.88
C ALA A 13 3.66 -14.37 8.99
N GLU A 14 3.19 -13.96 10.17
CA GLU A 14 2.83 -14.92 11.22
C GLU A 14 1.87 -15.96 10.62
N GLY A 15 1.95 -17.21 11.08
CA GLY A 15 1.14 -18.32 10.55
C GLY A 15 -0.38 -18.05 10.60
N PRO A 16 -1.24 -19.02 10.27
CA PRO A 16 -2.69 -18.79 10.11
C PRO A 16 -3.36 -17.99 11.25
N GLY A 17 -2.86 -18.12 12.48
CA GLY A 17 -3.32 -17.38 13.66
C GLY A 17 -3.03 -15.86 13.67
N GLY A 18 -2.19 -15.32 12.79
CA GLY A 18 -1.83 -13.89 12.72
C GLY A 18 -2.53 -13.10 11.61
N VAL A 19 -3.27 -13.76 10.71
CA VAL A 19 -3.86 -13.14 9.50
C VAL A 19 -4.85 -12.03 9.84
N TRP A 20 -5.51 -12.10 11.01
CA TRP A 20 -6.44 -11.05 11.46
C TRP A 20 -5.78 -9.67 11.56
N ARG A 21 -4.46 -9.61 11.83
CA ARG A 21 -3.67 -8.36 11.88
C ARG A 21 -3.57 -7.67 10.52
N LEU A 22 -3.81 -8.38 9.43
CA LEU A 22 -3.73 -7.85 8.06
C LEU A 22 -5.05 -7.21 7.59
N ARG A 23 -6.06 -7.10 8.45
CA ARG A 23 -7.35 -6.46 8.14
C ARG A 23 -7.27 -4.94 8.34
N SER A 24 -8.15 -4.21 7.65
CA SER A 24 -8.16 -2.73 7.60
C SER A 24 -8.23 -2.07 8.98
N THR A 25 -9.03 -2.62 9.90
CA THR A 25 -9.22 -2.10 11.26
C THR A 25 -7.94 -2.08 12.10
N TYR A 26 -6.89 -2.79 11.68
CA TYR A 26 -5.59 -2.85 12.36
C TYR A 26 -4.49 -2.04 11.65
N PHE A 27 -4.84 -1.29 10.60
CA PHE A 27 -3.94 -0.39 9.87
C PHE A 27 -2.56 -1.00 9.52
N PRO A 28 -2.52 -2.13 8.79
CA PRO A 28 -1.29 -2.89 8.63
C PRO A 28 -0.29 -2.24 7.66
N SER A 29 0.99 -2.39 7.96
CA SER A 29 2.07 -2.35 6.96
C SER A 29 2.35 -3.78 6.48
N LYS A 30 2.27 -4.02 5.17
CA LYS A 30 2.41 -5.38 4.60
C LYS A 30 2.85 -5.39 3.13
N VAL A 31 3.47 -6.50 2.73
CA VAL A 31 3.86 -6.80 1.34
C VAL A 31 2.94 -7.89 0.79
N GLY A 32 2.39 -7.67 -0.39
CA GLY A 32 1.54 -8.63 -1.09
C GLY A 32 0.13 -8.85 -0.51
N GLY A 33 -0.58 -9.82 -1.07
CA GLY A 33 -1.98 -10.11 -0.76
C GLY A 33 -2.94 -9.07 -1.35
N ARG A 34 -4.07 -8.82 -0.66
CA ARG A 34 -5.06 -7.80 -1.05
C ARG A 34 -4.89 -6.53 -0.22
N PRO A 35 -5.05 -5.32 -0.78
CA PRO A 35 -4.96 -4.08 0.00
C PRO A 35 -5.98 -4.09 1.15
N ALA A 36 -5.57 -3.62 2.32
CA ALA A 36 -6.44 -3.41 3.47
C ALA A 36 -6.85 -1.93 3.49
N TRP A 37 -7.85 -1.58 2.67
CA TRP A 37 -8.29 -0.20 2.48
C TRP A 37 -8.72 0.45 3.80
N LEU A 38 -8.33 1.71 4.00
CA LEU A 38 -8.67 2.47 5.20
C LEU A 38 -10.20 2.69 5.34
N GLY A 39 -10.86 2.88 4.21
CA GLY A 39 -12.31 3.01 4.10
C GLY A 39 -12.77 2.64 2.70
N GLU A 40 -14.07 2.56 2.49
CA GLU A 40 -14.68 2.13 1.22
C GLU A 40 -14.93 3.28 0.24
N ALA A 41 -14.84 4.53 0.72
CA ALA A 41 -15.04 5.72 -0.09
C ALA A 41 -13.79 6.05 -0.93
N GLY A 42 -13.99 6.48 -2.17
CA GLY A 42 -12.92 7.03 -3.02
C GLY A 42 -11.87 6.01 -3.48
N LEU A 43 -12.19 4.71 -3.47
CA LEU A 43 -11.26 3.67 -3.91
C LEU A 43 -10.88 3.83 -5.40
N PRO A 44 -9.62 3.53 -5.77
CA PRO A 44 -9.20 3.64 -7.15
C PRO A 44 -9.92 2.62 -8.02
N GLY A 45 -10.61 3.11 -9.05
CA GLY A 45 -11.21 2.26 -10.08
C GLY A 45 -10.15 1.54 -10.93
N PRO A 46 -10.56 0.53 -11.73
CA PRO A 46 -9.63 -0.26 -12.54
C PRO A 46 -8.72 0.55 -13.46
N ALA A 47 -9.21 1.68 -14.00
CA ALA A 47 -8.42 2.56 -14.85
C ALA A 47 -7.25 3.23 -14.11
N ALA A 48 -7.48 3.68 -12.87
CA ALA A 48 -6.44 4.28 -12.04
C ALA A 48 -5.33 3.28 -11.69
N LEU A 49 -5.67 1.99 -11.59
CA LEU A 49 -4.76 0.88 -11.31
C LEU A 49 -4.03 0.34 -12.56
N ARG A 50 -4.13 0.98 -13.73
CA ARG A 50 -3.37 0.58 -14.93
C ARG A 50 -1.96 1.16 -14.93
N CYS A 51 -0.98 0.40 -15.38
CA CYS A 51 0.37 0.91 -15.61
C CYS A 51 0.36 2.01 -16.68
N GLY A 52 0.96 3.17 -16.40
CA GLY A 52 1.02 4.27 -17.36
C GLY A 52 1.78 3.95 -18.67
N ARG A 53 2.63 2.93 -18.67
CA ARG A 53 3.46 2.54 -19.83
C ARG A 53 2.89 1.40 -20.67
N CYS A 54 2.44 0.32 -20.04
CA CYS A 54 1.92 -0.85 -20.77
C CYS A 54 0.39 -0.93 -20.77
N GLN A 55 -0.29 -0.06 -20.02
CA GLN A 55 -1.75 -0.01 -19.87
C GLN A 55 -2.40 -1.28 -19.29
N GLN A 56 -1.60 -2.26 -18.88
CA GLN A 56 -2.07 -3.46 -18.17
C GLN A 56 -2.35 -3.16 -16.70
N PRO A 57 -3.26 -3.92 -16.06
CA PRO A 57 -3.51 -3.81 -14.62
C PRO A 57 -2.24 -4.04 -13.80
N CYS A 58 -1.94 -3.11 -12.89
CA CYS A 58 -0.90 -3.28 -11.88
C CYS A 58 -1.35 -4.29 -10.82
N ALA A 59 -0.37 -4.98 -10.22
CA ALA A 59 -0.59 -5.82 -9.05
C ALA A 59 -0.33 -5.03 -7.78
N PHE A 60 -1.07 -5.33 -6.70
CA PHE A 60 -0.76 -4.79 -5.38
C PHE A 60 0.61 -5.29 -4.94
N LEU A 61 1.52 -4.36 -4.62
CA LEU A 61 2.87 -4.68 -4.17
C LEU A 61 2.96 -4.60 -2.65
N LEU A 62 2.61 -3.46 -2.05
CA LEU A 62 2.69 -3.25 -0.61
C LEU A 62 1.77 -2.13 -0.14
N GLN A 63 1.50 -2.12 1.16
CA GLN A 63 0.84 -1.05 1.88
C GLN A 63 1.68 -0.66 3.09
N LEU A 64 1.75 0.64 3.38
CA LEU A 64 2.42 1.19 4.55
C LEU A 64 1.45 2.05 5.34
N TYR A 65 1.36 1.81 6.64
CA TYR A 65 0.80 2.78 7.56
C TYR A 65 1.78 3.95 7.70
N ALA A 66 1.33 5.15 7.32
CA ALA A 66 2.17 6.32 7.15
C ALA A 66 1.47 7.58 7.69
N PRO A 67 1.26 7.64 9.03
CA PRO A 67 0.64 8.78 9.69
C PRO A 67 1.44 10.06 9.37
N LEU A 68 0.75 11.20 9.32
CA LEU A 68 1.39 12.48 9.08
C LEU A 68 1.22 13.39 10.32
N PRO A 69 2.22 13.44 11.22
CA PRO A 69 2.18 14.32 12.38
C PRO A 69 1.92 15.77 11.97
N GLY A 70 1.08 16.48 12.72
CA GLY A 70 0.70 17.86 12.43
C GLY A 70 -0.43 18.00 11.39
N ARG A 71 -0.97 16.90 10.87
CA ARG A 71 -2.15 16.91 9.99
C ARG A 71 -3.30 16.09 10.62
N PRO A 72 -4.24 16.73 11.34
CA PRO A 72 -5.27 16.03 12.11
C PRO A 72 -6.17 15.10 11.28
N ASP A 73 -6.45 15.46 10.03
CA ASP A 73 -7.24 14.69 9.07
C ASP A 73 -6.48 13.51 8.44
N ALA A 74 -5.18 13.35 8.73
CA ALA A 74 -4.31 12.31 8.18
C ALA A 74 -3.67 11.43 9.26
N PHE A 75 -4.34 11.29 10.41
CA PHE A 75 -3.86 10.46 11.52
C PHE A 75 -3.70 8.99 11.12
N HIS A 76 -4.71 8.40 10.45
CA HIS A 76 -4.64 7.03 9.93
C HIS A 76 -4.36 6.98 8.42
N ARG A 77 -3.34 7.69 7.95
CA ARG A 77 -2.98 7.65 6.54
C ARG A 77 -2.26 6.35 6.18
N SER A 78 -2.64 5.76 5.06
CA SER A 78 -1.94 4.61 4.46
C SER A 78 -1.50 4.94 3.05
N LEU A 79 -0.34 4.41 2.64
CA LEU A 79 0.14 4.42 1.27
C LEU A 79 -0.06 3.03 0.65
N PHE A 80 -0.63 2.97 -0.54
CA PHE A 80 -0.84 1.75 -1.30
C PHE A 80 -0.05 1.79 -2.60
N VAL A 81 0.86 0.84 -2.78
CA VAL A 81 1.74 0.77 -3.95
C VAL A 81 1.31 -0.39 -4.83
N PHE A 82 1.04 -0.08 -6.10
CA PHE A 82 0.74 -1.04 -7.14
C PHE A 82 1.82 -1.00 -8.22
N ALA A 83 2.29 -2.17 -8.65
CA ALA A 83 3.39 -2.30 -9.59
C ALA A 83 2.97 -2.99 -10.88
N CYS A 84 3.54 -2.53 -12.00
CA CYS A 84 3.44 -3.20 -13.28
C CYS A 84 4.12 -4.58 -13.20
N ARG A 85 3.46 -5.62 -13.75
CA ARG A 85 4.02 -6.98 -13.83
C ARG A 85 4.90 -7.22 -15.06
N SER A 86 4.98 -6.25 -15.98
CA SER A 86 5.80 -6.40 -17.19
C SER A 86 7.28 -6.19 -16.86
N PRO A 87 8.16 -7.17 -17.12
CA PRO A 87 9.60 -7.05 -16.83
C PRO A 87 10.29 -5.99 -17.68
N GLN A 88 9.74 -5.68 -18.87
CA GLN A 88 10.32 -4.71 -19.81
C GLN A 88 9.84 -3.27 -19.54
N LYS A 89 8.75 -3.10 -18.78
CA LYS A 89 8.11 -1.80 -18.52
C LYS A 89 7.80 -1.68 -17.04
N THR A 90 8.70 -1.08 -16.28
CA THR A 90 8.47 -0.79 -14.85
C THR A 90 7.47 0.34 -14.69
N GLY A 91 6.63 0.34 -13.67
CA GLY A 91 5.69 1.44 -13.44
C GLY A 91 4.98 1.25 -12.12
N LEU A 92 4.87 2.31 -11.33
CA LEU A 92 4.22 2.31 -10.04
C LEU A 92 2.99 3.22 -10.06
N ARG A 93 1.95 2.82 -9.36
CA ARG A 93 0.84 3.66 -8.96
C ARG A 93 0.82 3.70 -7.45
N ILE A 94 0.71 4.90 -6.88
CA ILE A 94 0.69 5.12 -5.44
C ILE A 94 -0.60 5.86 -5.12
N PHE A 95 -1.33 5.36 -4.13
CA PHE A 95 -2.57 5.93 -3.60
C PHE A 95 -2.43 6.15 -2.10
#